data_AF-A0A4R4BNI1-F1
#
_entry.id   AF-A0A4R4BNI1-F1
#
_cell.length_a   1.000
_cell.length_b   1.000
_cell.length_c   1.000
_cell.angle_alpha   90.00
_cell.angle_beta   90.00
_cell.angle_gamma   90.00
#
_symmetry.space_group_name_H-M   'P 1'
#
loop_
_entity.id
_entity.type
_entity.pdbx_description
1 polymer ?
#
loop_
_entity_poly.entity_id
_entity_poly.type
_entity_poly.pdbx_seq_one_letter_code
_entity_poly.pdbx_strand_id
1 'polypeptide(L)'
;MVVSMIQVVFEIPDVQNIKDKRRIVRSVKDRLQRKFNMSVAEIDLQDSLSFAHLGGAVVSNSKHFGESVLQKAFTMIEQDVPVRIQDVQIYSEEF
;
A
#
# COMPACT_ATOMS: atom_id res chain seq x y z
N MET A 1 11.00 18.92 -7.36
CA MET A 1 9.87 17.97 -7.42
C MET A 1 10.05 16.97 -6.30
N VAL A 2 8.99 16.53 -5.62
CA VAL A 2 9.13 15.54 -4.53
C VAL A 2 8.37 14.26 -4.89
N VAL A 3 9.02 13.12 -4.71
CA VAL A 3 8.39 11.80 -4.84
C VAL A 3 8.38 11.15 -3.46
N SER A 4 7.19 10.94 -2.92
CA SER A 4 7.00 10.20 -1.67
C SER A 4 6.53 8.78 -2.00
N MET A 5 7.14 7.78 -1.36
CA MET A 5 6.91 6.36 -1.57
C MET A 5 6.58 5.66 -0.25
N ILE A 6 5.70 4.65 -0.32
CA ILE A 6 5.38 3.77 0.78
C ILE A 6 5.57 2.31 0.35
N GLN A 7 6.10 1.50 1.26
CA GLN A 7 6.12 0.04 1.17
C GLN A 7 5.40 -0.52 2.40
N VAL A 8 4.47 -1.45 2.20
CA VAL A 8 3.71 -2.10 3.28
C VAL A 8 3.68 -3.60 3.05
N VAL A 9 4.13 -4.35 4.05
CA VAL A 9 3.96 -5.80 4.12
C VAL A 9 2.85 -6.11 5.10
N PHE A 10 1.88 -6.92 4.68
CA PHE A 10 0.80 -7.36 5.55
C PHE A 10 0.43 -8.82 5.34
N GLU A 11 -0.06 -9.43 6.41
CA GLU A 11 -0.65 -10.76 6.43
C GLU A 11 -2.14 -10.69 6.12
N ILE A 12 -2.62 -11.58 5.25
CA ILE A 12 -4.01 -11.77 4.90
C ILE A 12 -4.48 -13.09 5.53
N PRO A 13 -5.30 -13.04 6.59
CA PRO A 13 -5.78 -14.25 7.24
C PRO A 13 -6.75 -15.02 6.34
N ASP A 14 -6.87 -16.32 6.60
CA ASP A 14 -7.89 -17.22 6.04
C ASP A 14 -7.93 -17.34 4.50
N VAL A 15 -6.83 -17.04 3.80
CA VAL A 15 -6.72 -17.20 2.35
C VAL A 15 -6.47 -18.67 1.97
N GLN A 16 -7.35 -19.24 1.14
CA GLN A 16 -7.26 -20.64 0.71
C GLN A 16 -6.55 -20.84 -0.64
N ASN A 17 -6.49 -19.81 -1.49
CA ASN A 17 -5.86 -19.89 -2.80
C ASN A 17 -5.41 -18.51 -3.33
N ILE A 18 -4.59 -18.53 -4.38
CA ILE A 18 -3.99 -17.32 -4.97
C ILE A 18 -5.05 -16.34 -5.53
N LYS A 19 -6.18 -16.84 -6.04
CA LYS A 19 -7.23 -15.98 -6.60
C LYS A 19 -7.90 -15.14 -5.51
N ASP A 20 -8.13 -15.72 -4.34
CA ASP A 20 -8.71 -15.03 -3.20
C ASP A 20 -7.79 -13.91 -2.70
N LYS A 21 -6.49 -14.22 -2.54
CA LYS A 21 -5.48 -13.18 -2.27
C LYS A 21 -5.56 -12.05 -3.31
N ARG A 22 -5.49 -12.39 -4.60
CA ARG A 22 -5.49 -11.39 -5.69
C ARG A 22 -6.72 -10.49 -5.64
N ARG A 23 -7.88 -11.03 -5.25
CA ARG A 23 -9.12 -10.24 -5.06
C ARG A 23 -8.98 -9.24 -3.92
N ILE A 24 -8.45 -9.66 -2.78
CA ILE A 24 -8.22 -8.79 -1.61
C ILE A 24 -7.21 -7.70 -1.95
N VAL A 25 -6.03 -8.08 -2.44
CA VAL A 25 -4.95 -7.16 -2.83
C VAL A 25 -5.44 -6.15 -3.86
N ARG A 26 -6.17 -6.59 -4.90
CA ARG A 26 -6.76 -5.69 -5.90
C ARG A 26 -7.72 -4.69 -5.26
N SER A 27 -8.59 -5.14 -4.35
CA SER A 27 -9.53 -4.26 -3.67
C SER A 27 -8.83 -3.18 -2.82
N VAL A 28 -7.70 -3.53 -2.18
CA VAL A 28 -6.88 -2.56 -1.43
C VAL A 28 -6.24 -1.55 -2.39
N LYS A 29 -5.57 -2.01 -3.45
CA LYS A 29 -4.94 -1.13 -4.44
C LYS A 29 -5.94 -0.17 -5.09
N ASP A 30 -7.09 -0.67 -5.54
CA ASP A 30 -8.12 0.15 -6.19
C ASP A 30 -8.66 1.24 -5.24
N ARG A 31 -8.83 0.93 -3.95
CA ARG A 31 -9.26 1.90 -2.94
C ARG A 31 -8.21 2.97 -2.70
N LEU A 32 -6.95 2.58 -2.57
CA LEU A 32 -5.83 3.51 -2.37
C LEU A 32 -5.66 4.47 -3.55
N GLN A 33 -5.63 3.92 -4.77
CA GLN A 33 -5.52 4.70 -6.00
C GLN A 33 -6.64 5.74 -6.12
N ARG A 34 -7.90 5.33 -5.87
CA ARG A 34 -9.06 6.22 -5.99
C ARG A 34 -9.13 7.29 -4.90
N LYS A 35 -8.84 6.95 -3.65
CA LYS A 35 -9.01 7.87 -2.51
C LYS A 35 -7.86 8.88 -2.39
N PHE A 36 -6.65 8.49 -2.77
CA PHE A 36 -5.45 9.30 -2.54
C PHE A 36 -4.75 9.77 -3.82
N ASN A 37 -5.26 9.41 -5.00
CA ASN A 37 -4.66 9.74 -6.29
C ASN A 37 -3.17 9.33 -6.36
N MET A 38 -2.87 8.15 -5.83
CA MET A 38 -1.50 7.61 -5.76
C MET A 38 -1.35 6.42 -6.70
N SER A 39 -0.14 6.17 -7.19
CA SER A 39 0.18 4.91 -7.88
C SER A 39 0.37 3.81 -6.84
N VAL A 40 -0.13 2.59 -7.10
CA VAL A 40 0.00 1.45 -6.19
C VAL A 40 0.16 0.15 -6.97
N ALA A 41 1.10 -0.70 -6.56
CA ALA A 41 1.36 -2.02 -7.11
C ALA A 41 1.64 -3.06 -6.01
N GLU A 42 1.46 -4.34 -6.34
CA GLU A 42 2.00 -5.44 -5.52
C GLU A 42 3.41 -5.70 -6.05
N ILE A 43 4.42 -5.43 -5.24
CA ILE A 43 5.82 -5.38 -5.66
C ILE A 43 6.59 -6.65 -5.33
N ASP A 44 6.08 -7.48 -4.42
CA ASP A 44 6.69 -8.76 -4.03
C ASP A 44 5.65 -9.70 -3.39
N LEU A 45 6.09 -10.91 -3.02
CA LEU A 45 5.34 -11.96 -2.33
C LEU A 45 4.14 -12.48 -3.12
N GLN A 46 4.08 -12.33 -4.45
CA GLN A 46 2.90 -12.68 -5.25
C GLN A 46 2.49 -14.16 -5.11
N ASP A 47 3.46 -15.05 -4.89
CA ASP A 47 3.25 -16.50 -4.71
C ASP A 47 2.91 -16.91 -3.27
N SER A 48 3.05 -16.01 -2.30
CA SER A 48 2.59 -16.23 -0.93
C SER A 48 1.07 -16.09 -0.87
N LEU A 49 0.39 -17.03 -0.22
CA LEU A 49 -1.05 -16.94 0.04
C LEU A 49 -1.35 -15.97 1.19
N SER A 50 -0.53 -16.04 2.23
CA SER A 50 -0.79 -15.34 3.49
C SER A 50 -0.18 -13.95 3.53
N PHE A 51 0.74 -13.58 2.63
CA PHE A 51 1.41 -12.28 2.67
C PHE A 51 1.30 -11.54 1.33
N ALA A 52 1.25 -10.22 1.43
CA ALA A 52 1.36 -9.31 0.28
C ALA A 52 2.32 -8.17 0.60
N HIS A 53 3.10 -7.76 -0.39
CA HIS A 53 3.94 -6.58 -0.32
C HIS A 53 3.44 -5.53 -1.32
N LEU A 54 2.87 -4.45 -0.80
CA LEU A 54 2.40 -3.32 -1.61
C LEU A 54 3.42 -2.19 -1.62
N GLY A 55 3.66 -1.64 -2.80
CA GLY A 55 4.39 -0.40 -3.00
C GLY A 55 3.45 0.67 -3.56
N GLY A 56 3.63 1.92 -3.14
CA GLY A 56 2.88 3.04 -3.70
C GLY A 56 3.67 4.34 -3.70
N ALA A 57 3.28 5.29 -4.57
CA ALA A 57 3.98 6.55 -4.74
C ALA A 57 3.05 7.70 -5.08
N VAL A 58 3.42 8.90 -4.62
CA VAL A 58 2.79 10.19 -4.90
C VAL A 58 3.87 11.19 -5.32
N VAL A 59 3.63 11.87 -6.43
CA VAL A 59 4.47 13.01 -6.86
C VAL A 59 3.79 14.31 -6.42
N SER A 60 4.54 15.20 -5.80
CA SER A 60 4.04 16.49 -5.34
C SER A 60 5.13 17.58 -5.43
N ASN A 61 4.76 18.80 -5.04
CA ASN A 61 5.71 19.91 -4.83
C ASN A 61 6.15 20.06 -3.36
N SER A 62 5.71 19.16 -2.46
CA SER A 62 5.93 19.30 -1.02
C SER A 62 6.05 17.92 -0.37
N LYS A 63 7.20 17.70 0.28
CA LYS A 63 7.49 16.51 1.08
C LYS A 63 6.43 16.29 2.16
N HIS A 64 6.10 17.35 2.91
CA HIS A 64 5.10 17.26 3.97
C HIS A 64 3.72 16.84 3.44
N PHE A 65 3.30 17.37 2.30
CA PHE A 65 2.04 16.94 1.67
C PHE A 65 2.10 15.47 1.24
N GLY A 66 3.17 15.07 0.55
CA GLY A 66 3.35 13.68 0.10
C GLY A 66 3.32 12.69 1.25
N GLU A 67 4.09 12.94 2.31
CA GLU A 67 4.12 12.10 3.52
C GLU A 67 2.77 12.08 4.24
N SER A 68 2.06 13.21 4.32
CA SER A 68 0.72 13.24 4.91
C SER A 68 -0.29 12.37 4.13
N VAL A 69 -0.21 12.37 2.80
CA VAL A 69 -1.04 11.48 1.96
C VAL A 69 -0.70 10.02 2.23
N LEU A 70 0.59 9.66 2.29
CA LEU A 70 1.02 8.28 2.55
C LEU A 70 0.64 7.80 3.95
N GLN A 71 0.73 8.65 4.97
CA GLN A 71 0.27 8.33 6.32
C GLN A 71 -1.24 8.04 6.35
N LYS A 72 -2.05 8.89 5.69
CA LYS A 72 -3.50 8.65 5.58
C LYS A 72 -3.82 7.37 4.80
N ALA A 73 -3.04 7.07 3.77
CA ALA A 73 -3.14 5.83 3.02
C ALA A 73 -2.85 4.61 3.89
N PHE A 74 -1.77 4.66 4.68
CA PHE A 74 -1.44 3.62 5.65
C PHE A 74 -2.55 3.42 6.70
N THR A 75 -3.03 4.49 7.33
CA THR A 75 -4.13 4.43 8.31
C THR A 75 -5.40 3.82 7.72
N MET A 76 -5.70 4.09 6.45
CA MET A 76 -6.83 3.44 5.77
C MET A 76 -6.63 1.92 5.63
N ILE A 77 -5.42 1.46 5.29
CA ILE A 77 -5.14 0.02 5.22
C ILE A 77 -5.32 -0.62 6.60
N GLU A 78 -4.80 0.02 7.65
CA GLU A 78 -4.86 -0.49 9.02
C GLU A 78 -6.30 -0.57 9.57
N GLN A 79 -7.16 0.38 9.20
CA GLN A 79 -8.53 0.47 9.73
C GLN A 79 -9.59 -0.25 8.87
N ASP A 80 -9.50 -0.14 7.54
CA ASP A 80 -10.58 -0.54 6.62
C ASP A 80 -10.36 -1.93 6.00
N VAL A 81 -9.22 -2.55 6.25
CA VAL A 81 -8.83 -3.83 5.66
C VAL A 81 -8.54 -4.84 6.77
N PRO A 82 -9.15 -6.04 6.76
CA PRO A 82 -8.91 -7.08 7.77
C PRO A 82 -7.58 -7.79 7.51
N VAL A 83 -6.47 -7.06 7.59
CA VAL A 83 -5.10 -7.54 7.41
C VAL A 83 -4.27 -7.20 8.64
N ARG A 84 -3.18 -7.93 8.86
CA ARG A 84 -2.24 -7.63 9.95
C ARG A 84 -0.98 -7.03 9.35
N ILE A 85 -0.71 -5.77 9.69
CA ILE A 85 0.50 -5.07 9.24
C ILE A 85 1.72 -5.75 9.87
N GLN A 86 2.73 -6.03 9.05
CA GLN A 86 4.00 -6.64 9.47
C GLN A 86 5.14 -5.65 9.41
N ASP A 87 5.22 -4.88 8.32
CA ASP A 87 6.23 -3.85 8.12
C ASP A 87 5.66 -2.68 7.32
N VAL A 88 6.17 -1.48 7.58
CA VAL A 88 5.84 -0.26 6.84
C VAL A 88 7.05 0.65 6.75
N GLN A 89 7.33 1.12 5.54
CA GLN A 89 8.42 2.06 5.27
C GLN A 89 7.88 3.21 4.43
N ILE A 90 8.18 4.45 4.84
CA ILE A 90 7.86 5.66 4.08
C ILE A 90 9.17 6.37 3.78
N TYR A 91 9.35 6.76 2.52
CA TYR A 91 10.51 7.48 2.05
C TYR A 91 10.08 8.63 1.14
N SER A 92 10.83 9.73 1.15
CA SER A 92 10.60 10.86 0.25
C SER A 92 11.92 11.34 -0.33
N GLU A 93 11.93 11.55 -1.64
CA GLU A 93 13.08 12.05 -2.39
C GLU A 93 12.77 13.39 -3.05
N GLU A 94 13.69 14.34 -2.91
CA GLU A 94 13.60 15.67 -3.52
C GLU A 94 14.52 15.72 -4.76
N PHE A 95 13.94 16.08 -5.90
CA PHE A 95 14.58 16.21 -7.21
C PHE A 95 14.60 17.67 -7.68
#